data_AF-A0A7C0YR54-F1
#
_entry.id   AF-A0A7C0YR54-F1
#
_cell.length_a   1.000
_cell.length_b   1.000
_cell.length_c   1.000
_cell.angle_alpha   90.00
_cell.angle_beta   90.00
_cell.angle_gamma   90.00
#
_symmetry.space_group_name_H-M   'P 1'
#
loop_
_entity.id
_entity.type
_entity.pdbx_description
1 polymer ?
#
loop_
_entity_poly.entity_id
_entity_poly.type
_entity_poly.pdbx_seq_one_letter_code
_entity_poly.pdbx_strand_id
1 'polypeptide(L)' 'MREKKKLISITSIALLILGILILSIMKQENSGSVGIGNPSAVYCKKLGYRYVIENTPEGQRGICIFDGEK' A
#
# COMPACT_ATOMS: atom_id res chain seq x y z
N MET A 1 -13.84 -46.42 13.72
CA MET A 1 -13.27 -45.85 12.48
C MET A 1 -14.00 -44.60 11.96
N ARG A 2 -15.32 -44.47 12.10
CA ARG A 2 -16.12 -43.33 11.61
C ARG A 2 -15.80 -41.99 12.30
N GLU A 3 -15.63 -42.01 13.63
CA GLU A 3 -15.31 -40.80 14.42
C GLU A 3 -13.90 -40.27 14.16
N LYS A 4 -12.92 -41.16 13.95
CA LYS A 4 -11.54 -40.79 13.56
C LYS A 4 -11.49 -40.14 12.17
N LYS A 5 -12.32 -40.62 11.23
CA LYS A 5 -12.45 -40.03 9.88
C LYS A 5 -13.09 -38.64 9.91
N LYS A 6 -14.09 -38.41 10.78
CA LYS A 6 -14.68 -37.08 10.99
C LYS A 6 -13.67 -36.10 11.61
N LEU A 7 -12.91 -36.55 12.60
CA LEU A 7 -11.88 -35.72 13.24
C LEU A 7 -10.79 -35.28 12.24
N ILE A 8 -10.31 -36.21 11.41
CA ILE A 8 -9.34 -35.91 10.34
C ILE A 8 -9.92 -34.95 9.30
N SER A 9 -11.20 -35.07 8.96
CA SER A 9 -11.86 -34.18 8.00
C SER A 9 -12.06 -32.76 8.54
N ILE A 10 -12.37 -32.60 9.83
CA ILE A 10 -12.57 -31.30 10.45
C ILE A 10 -11.24 -30.56 10.57
N THR A 11 -10.17 -31.26 10.95
CA THR A 11 -8.83 -30.65 11.05
C THR A 11 -8.34 -30.18 9.69
N SER A 12 -8.52 -30.96 8.62
CA SER A 12 -8.12 -30.54 7.27
C SER A 12 -8.87 -29.29 6.79
N ILE A 13 -10.18 -29.20 7.08
CA ILE A 13 -10.98 -28.03 6.70
C ILE A 13 -10.53 -26.80 7.50
N ALA A 14 -10.29 -26.95 8.81
CA ALA A 14 -9.81 -25.86 9.65
C ALA A 14 -8.44 -25.31 9.20
N LEU A 15 -7.51 -26.19 8.81
CA LEU A 15 -6.20 -25.81 8.26
C LEU A 15 -6.32 -25.06 6.93
N LEU A 16 -7.22 -25.50 6.04
CA LEU A 16 -7.48 -24.81 4.77
C LEU A 16 -8.07 -23.40 4.99
N ILE A 17 -9.04 -23.26 5.89
CA ILE A 17 -9.64 -21.97 6.23
C ILE A 17 -8.62 -21.01 6.83
N LEU A 18 -7.74 -21.52 7.71
CA LEU A 18 -6.68 -20.72 8.31
C LEU A 18 -5.67 -20.23 7.27
N GLY A 19 -5.30 -21.08 6.30
CA GLY A 19 -4.43 -20.69 5.18
C GLY A 19 -5.03 -19.59 4.28
N ILE A 20 -6.34 -19.66 4.01
CA ILE A 20 -7.06 -18.64 3.22
C ILE A 20 -7.11 -17.29 3.96
N LEU A 21 -7.31 -17.30 5.28
CA LEU A 21 -7.27 -16.07 6.09
C LEU A 21 -5.89 -15.41 6.03
N ILE A 22 -4.81 -16.20 6.14
CA ILE A 22 -3.43 -15.70 6.11
C ILE A 22 -3.09 -15.08 4.74
N LEU A 23 -3.58 -15.66 3.64
CA LEU A 23 -3.40 -15.11 2.29
C LEU A 23 -3.99 -13.69 2.14
N SER A 24 -5.10 -13.41 2.82
CA SER A 24 -5.79 -12.11 2.76
C SER A 24 -4.98 -11.00 3.43
N ILE A 25 -4.13 -11.34 4.41
CA ILE A 25 -3.29 -10.38 5.14
C ILE A 25 -2.05 -9.97 4.32
N MET A 26 -1.54 -10.87 3.47
CA MET A 26 -0.30 -10.67 2.71
C MET A 26 -0.50 -9.85 1.41
N LYS A 27 -1.74 -9.51 1.04
CA LYS A 27 -2.04 -8.66 -0.12
C LYS A 27 -1.81 -7.17 0.20
N GLN A 28 -0.61 -6.83 0.69
CA GLN A 28 -0.19 -5.43 0.81
C GLN A 28 0.48 -5.03 -0.49
N GLU A 29 -0.28 -4.37 -1.36
CA GLU A 29 0.24 -3.71 -2.54
C GLU A 29 1.09 -2.51 -2.10
N ASN A 30 2.40 -2.72 -1.96
CA ASN A 30 3.33 -1.61 -1.85
C ASN A 30 3.58 -1.04 -3.26
N SER A 31 2.65 -0.23 -3.74
CA SER A 31 2.78 0.54 -4.98
C SER A 31 3.59 1.84 -4.79
N GLY A 32 4.39 1.93 -3.73
CA GLY A 32 5.44 2.95 -3.61
C GLY A 32 6.71 2.44 -4.28
N SER A 33 7.02 2.93 -5.48
CA SER A 33 8.35 2.75 -6.06
C SER A 33 9.38 3.23 -5.04
N VAL A 34 10.22 2.31 -4.54
CA VAL A 34 11.36 2.63 -3.67
C VAL A 34 12.40 3.33 -4.55
N GLY A 35 12.20 4.62 -4.76
CA GLY A 35 13.08 5.51 -5.50
C GLY A 35 13.49 6.70 -4.64
N ILE A 36 14.66 7.27 -4.93
CA ILE A 36 15.01 8.60 -4.43
C ILE A 36 13.92 9.55 -4.96
N GLY A 37 13.11 10.09 -4.05
CA GLY A 37 12.06 11.04 -4.40
C GLY A 37 12.63 12.26 -5.12
N ASN A 38 11.83 12.91 -5.96
CA ASN A 38 12.24 14.12 -6.65
C ASN A 38 12.77 15.16 -5.63
N PRO A 39 14.04 15.63 -5.75
CA PRO A 39 14.64 16.54 -4.75
C PRO A 39 13.83 17.81 -4.50
N SER A 40 13.21 18.38 -5.53
CA SER A 40 12.36 19.57 -5.41
C SER A 40 11.06 19.28 -4.64
N ALA A 41 10.44 18.12 -4.89
CA ALA A 41 9.24 17.70 -4.15
C ALA A 41 9.54 17.45 -2.68
N VAL A 42 10.68 16.80 -2.38
CA VAL A 42 11.16 16.57 -1.01
C VAL A 42 11.44 17.90 -0.31
N TYR A 43 12.12 18.82 -0.98
CA TYR A 43 12.45 20.13 -0.40
C TYR A 43 11.19 20.99 -0.15
N CYS A 44 10.23 21.01 -1.08
CA CYS A 44 8.95 21.69 -0.89
C CYS A 44 8.24 21.22 0.38
N LYS A 45 8.14 19.90 0.57
CA LYS A 45 7.55 19.30 1.78
C LYS A 45 8.37 19.63 3.04
N LYS A 46 9.71 19.64 2.94
CA LYS A 46 10.60 20.00 4.06
C LYS A 46 10.37 21.43 4.56
N LEU A 47 10.04 22.36 3.67
CA LEU A 47 9.69 23.73 4.02
C LEU A 47 8.27 23.87 4.61
N GLY A 48 7.50 22.78 4.64
CA GLY A 48 6.11 22.80 5.10
C GLY A 48 5.12 23.32 4.06
N TYR A 49 5.54 23.44 2.80
CA TYR A 49 4.69 23.88 1.70
C TYR A 49 3.90 22.73 1.09
N ARG A 50 2.77 23.07 0.49
CA ARG A 50 1.91 22.10 -0.17
C ARG A 50 2.50 21.72 -1.53
N TYR A 51 2.70 20.42 -1.75
CA TYR A 51 3.12 19.87 -3.03
C TYR A 51 1.95 19.14 -3.69
N VAL A 52 1.63 19.51 -4.94
CA VAL A 52 0.57 18.86 -5.74
C VAL A 52 1.14 18.36 -7.07
N ILE A 53 0.51 17.34 -7.64
CA ILE A 53 0.81 16.84 -8.98
C ILE A 53 -0.41 17.07 -9.87
N GLU A 54 -0.20 17.68 -11.01
CA GLU A 54 -1.20 17.93 -12.04
C GLU A 54 -0.93 17.02 -13.25
N ASN A 55 -1.97 16.37 -13.78
CA ASN A 55 -1.90 15.66 -15.04
C ASN A 55 -2.19 16.64 -16.18
N THR A 56 -1.28 16.71 -17.14
CA THR A 56 -1.34 17.55 -18.34
C THR A 56 -1.33 16.65 -19.58
N PRO A 57 -1.77 17.14 -20.75
CA PRO A 57 -1.62 16.39 -22.01
C PRO A 57 -0.17 15.96 -22.30
N GLU A 58 0.81 16.72 -21.80
CA GLU A 58 2.24 16.48 -21.99
C GLU A 58 2.86 15.57 -20.92
N GLY A 59 2.12 15.19 -19.88
CA GLY A 59 2.60 14.36 -18.78
C GLY A 59 2.23 14.91 -17.39
N GLN A 60 3.02 14.60 -16.37
CA GLN A 60 2.77 15.08 -15.00
C GLN A 60 3.65 16.27 -14.63
N ARG A 61 3.02 17.29 -14.04
CA ARG A 61 3.69 18.48 -13.51
C ARG A 61 3.60 18.52 -11.99
N GLY A 62 4.74 18.62 -11.31
CA GLY A 62 4.82 18.87 -9.87
C GLY A 62 4.79 20.37 -9.56
N ILE A 63 3.93 20.80 -8.63
CA ILE A 63 3.76 22.20 -8.24
C ILE A 63 3.98 22.33 -6.73
N CYS A 64 4.89 23.22 -6.33
CA CYS A 64 5.07 23.63 -4.93
C CYS A 64 4.31 24.94 -4.68
N ILE A 65 3.31 24.90 -3.81
CA ILE A 65 2.46 26.04 -3.47
C ILE A 65 3.05 26.69 -2.22
N PHE A 66 3.59 27.89 -2.41
CA PHE A 66 4.05 28.74 -1.33
C PHE A 66 2.88 29.61 -0.86
N ASP A 67 2.38 29.35 0.35
CA ASP A 67 1.33 30.16 1.00
C ASP A 67 1.94 31.44 1.57
N GLY A 68 2.55 32.26 0.72
CA GLY A 68 3.30 33.45 1.14
C GLY A 68 2.61 34.24 2.25
N GLU A 69 3.41 34.62 3.25
CA GLU A 69 3.06 35.34 4.50
C GLU A 69 2.63 34.44 5.68
N LYS A 70 3.51 34.34 6.68
CA LYS A 70 3.15 34.11 8.08
C LYS A 70 3.39 35.39 8.87
#